data_AF-N1P4L1-F1
#
_entry.id   AF-N1P4L1-F1
#
_cell.length_a   1.000
_cell.length_b   1.000
_cell.length_c   1.000
_cell.angle_alpha   90.00
_cell.angle_beta   90.00
_cell.angle_gamma   90.00
#
_symmetry.space_group_name_H-M   'P 1'
#
loop_
_entity.id
_entity.type
_entity.pdbx_description
1 polymer ?
#
loop_
_entity_poly.entity_id
_entity_poly.type
_entity_poly.pdbx_seq_one_letter_code
_entity_poly.pdbx_strand_id
1 'polypeptide(L)'
;MKNDNKANDIIIDSVKVPDSYKPPKNPIVFCHGLSGFDKLILIPSVFHLTNLISNSIVHNMAENFMQDDEDKSDNKYTNLLEIEYWIGVKKFLQSKGCTVITTKVPGFGSIEERAMALDAQLQKEVKKIESKDKRHSLNLIAHSMGGLDCRYLICNIKNRNYDILSLTTISTPHRGSEMADYVVDLFENLNALRVSQKILPICFYQLTTAYMKYFNLVTPNSPKVSYFSYGCSFVPKWYNVFCTPWKIVYERSKGCPNDGLVTINSSKWGEYRGTLKDMDHLDVINWKNKLQDDWSKFFQTTTVGEKVDILNFYLKITDDLARKGF
;
A
#
# COMPACT_ATOMS: atom_id res chain seq x y z
N MET A 1 -37.41 -0.38 2.08
CA MET A 1 -36.81 0.08 3.36
C MET A 1 -35.31 -0.08 3.25
N LYS A 2 -34.57 1.04 3.27
CA LYS A 2 -33.10 1.03 3.29
C LYS A 2 -32.67 0.63 4.70
N ASN A 3 -32.07 -0.55 4.85
CA ASN A 3 -31.33 -0.88 6.05
C ASN A 3 -29.98 -0.18 5.99
N ASP A 4 -29.95 1.08 6.44
CA ASP A 4 -28.72 1.75 6.85
C ASP A 4 -28.25 1.09 8.16
N ASN A 5 -27.65 -0.10 8.04
CA ASN A 5 -26.84 -0.67 9.10
C ASN A 5 -25.62 0.25 9.27
N LYS A 6 -25.74 1.25 10.14
CA LYS A 6 -24.59 1.82 10.86
C LYS A 6 -24.00 0.72 11.72
N ALA A 7 -23.26 -0.20 11.09
CA ALA A 7 -22.31 -1.02 11.81
C ALA A 7 -21.33 -0.03 12.45
N ASN A 8 -21.26 -0.03 13.78
CA ASN A 8 -20.26 0.73 14.51
C ASN A 8 -18.89 0.39 13.89
N ASP A 9 -18.22 1.39 13.32
CA ASP A 9 -16.90 1.20 12.72
C ASP A 9 -15.97 0.62 13.80
N ILE A 10 -15.46 -0.58 13.58
CA ILE A 10 -14.58 -1.28 14.53
C ILE A 10 -13.29 -0.46 14.63
N ILE A 11 -13.07 0.21 15.76
CA ILE A 11 -11.83 0.94 16.02
C ILE A 11 -10.84 0.00 16.71
N ILE A 12 -9.61 -0.05 16.19
CA ILE A 12 -8.50 -0.84 16.71
C ILE A 12 -7.53 0.15 17.36
N ASP A 13 -7.58 0.24 18.69
CA ASP A 13 -6.68 1.04 19.52
C ASP A 13 -5.51 0.21 20.08
N SER A 14 -5.68 -1.11 20.15
CA SER A 14 -4.69 -2.06 20.61
C SER A 14 -4.85 -3.39 19.87
N VAL A 15 -3.74 -4.09 19.65
CA VAL A 15 -3.75 -5.44 19.09
C VAL A 15 -3.22 -6.40 20.14
N LYS A 16 -4.10 -7.26 20.65
CA LYS A 16 -3.70 -8.34 21.56
C LYS A 16 -2.92 -9.39 20.78
N VAL A 17 -1.76 -9.77 21.31
CA VAL A 17 -0.99 -10.91 20.81
C VAL A 17 -1.82 -12.18 21.07
N PRO A 18 -1.99 -13.08 20.08
CA PRO A 18 -2.67 -14.34 20.30
C PRO A 18 -1.93 -15.20 21.35
N ASP A 19 -2.66 -15.80 22.30
CA ASP A 19 -2.08 -16.70 23.32
C ASP A 19 -1.31 -17.87 22.70
N SER A 20 -1.78 -18.34 21.54
CA SER A 20 -1.09 -19.32 20.69
C SER A 20 -1.13 -18.84 19.24
N TYR A 21 0.03 -18.50 18.68
CA TYR A 21 0.15 -18.08 17.28
C TYR A 21 0.18 -19.28 16.32
N LYS A 22 -0.55 -19.18 15.21
CA LYS A 22 -0.47 -20.13 14.10
C LYS A 22 -0.07 -19.41 12.80
N PRO A 23 1.06 -19.79 12.16
CA PRO A 23 1.39 -19.24 10.85
C PRO A 23 0.43 -19.77 9.77
N PRO A 24 0.07 -18.96 8.75
CA PRO A 24 -0.68 -19.43 7.59
C PRO A 24 0.00 -20.60 6.90
N LYS A 25 -0.81 -21.51 6.37
CA LYS A 25 -0.29 -22.67 5.64
C LYS A 25 0.28 -22.24 4.29
N ASN A 26 -0.38 -21.29 3.63
CA ASN A 26 0.02 -20.82 2.31
C ASN A 26 0.88 -19.54 2.40
N PRO A 27 1.82 -19.34 1.46
CA PRO A 27 2.67 -18.16 1.43
C PRO A 27 1.91 -16.84 1.46
N ILE A 28 2.48 -15.89 2.19
CA ILE A 28 2.03 -14.50 2.21
C ILE A 28 2.81 -13.72 1.15
N VAL A 29 2.12 -12.89 0.38
CA VAL A 29 2.74 -11.98 -0.57
C VAL A 29 2.50 -10.54 -0.11
N PHE A 30 3.57 -9.78 0.07
CA PHE A 30 3.48 -8.34 0.29
C PHE A 30 3.48 -7.56 -1.02
N CYS A 31 2.43 -6.78 -1.25
CA CYS A 31 2.20 -5.98 -2.46
C CYS A 31 2.18 -4.48 -2.11
N HIS A 32 3.21 -3.74 -2.57
CA HIS A 32 3.45 -2.38 -2.07
C HIS A 32 2.67 -1.34 -2.88
N GLY A 33 2.50 -0.16 -2.30
CA GLY A 33 1.83 0.97 -2.95
C GLY A 33 2.69 1.71 -3.97
N LEU A 34 2.33 2.98 -4.17
CA LEU A 34 3.11 3.95 -4.92
C LEU A 34 4.51 4.11 -4.27
N SER A 35 5.58 4.20 -5.07
CA SER A 35 7.01 4.13 -4.67
C SER A 35 7.55 2.69 -4.47
N GLY A 36 7.96 2.07 -5.58
CA GLY A 36 8.96 0.99 -5.57
C GLY A 36 10.34 1.66 -5.54
N PHE A 37 11.07 1.54 -4.43
CA PHE A 37 12.22 2.37 -4.07
C PHE A 37 13.39 2.32 -5.06
N ASP A 38 14.07 3.45 -5.32
CA ASP A 38 15.26 3.87 -4.54
C ASP A 38 15.14 5.09 -3.58
N LYS A 39 14.05 5.87 -3.59
CA LYS A 39 13.80 6.94 -2.60
C LYS A 39 12.32 7.07 -2.30
N LEU A 40 11.92 7.02 -1.02
CA LEU A 40 10.55 7.37 -0.62
C LEU A 40 10.37 8.87 -0.88
N ILE A 41 9.47 9.20 -1.80
CA ILE A 41 9.10 10.59 -2.06
C ILE A 41 8.03 10.97 -1.02
N LEU A 42 8.49 11.44 0.13
CA LEU A 42 7.67 12.32 0.96
C LEU A 42 7.23 13.50 0.08
N ILE A 43 5.97 13.88 0.11
CA ILE A 43 5.44 15.02 -0.66
C ILE A 43 5.34 16.24 0.28
N PRO A 44 6.44 16.95 0.60
CA PRO A 44 6.35 18.24 1.27
C PRO A 44 6.08 19.31 0.22
N SER A 45 4.89 19.91 0.24
CA SER A 45 4.47 20.99 -0.64
C SER A 45 4.36 20.66 -2.14
N VAL A 46 3.36 21.28 -2.77
CA VAL A 46 3.08 21.24 -4.21
C VAL A 46 4.33 21.56 -5.05
N PHE A 47 5.19 22.45 -4.56
CA PHE A 47 6.40 22.86 -5.25
C PHE A 47 7.47 21.74 -5.28
N HIS A 48 7.60 20.93 -4.22
CA HIS A 48 8.45 19.75 -4.34
C HIS A 48 7.79 18.67 -5.16
N LEU A 49 6.46 18.52 -5.13
CA LEU A 49 5.77 17.53 -5.97
C LEU A 49 6.07 17.74 -7.46
N THR A 50 6.05 18.99 -7.96
CA THR A 50 6.36 19.29 -9.37
C THR A 50 7.84 19.07 -9.73
N ASN A 51 8.76 19.25 -8.78
CA ASN A 51 10.19 18.95 -8.94
C ASN A 51 10.48 17.44 -8.84
N LEU A 52 9.77 16.72 -7.99
CA LEU A 52 9.90 15.28 -7.79
C LEU A 52 9.34 14.49 -8.97
N ILE A 53 8.18 14.89 -9.50
CA ILE A 53 7.63 14.33 -10.75
C ILE A 53 8.66 14.50 -11.88
N SER A 54 9.32 15.65 -11.96
CA SER A 54 10.40 15.91 -12.93
C SER A 54 11.52 14.87 -12.86
N ASN A 55 12.00 14.58 -11.65
CA ASN A 55 13.13 13.67 -11.44
C ASN A 55 12.72 12.20 -11.60
N SER A 56 11.46 11.85 -11.29
CA SER A 56 10.93 10.50 -11.47
C SER A 56 10.70 10.12 -12.94
N ILE A 57 10.36 11.09 -13.81
CA ILE A 57 10.28 10.87 -15.26
C ILE A 57 11.67 10.53 -15.83
N VAL A 58 12.71 11.24 -15.36
CA VAL A 58 14.10 10.98 -15.77
C VAL A 58 14.59 9.62 -15.26
N HIS A 59 14.28 9.24 -14.02
CA HIS A 59 14.66 7.94 -13.47
C HIS A 59 13.91 6.76 -14.10
N ASN A 60 12.61 6.88 -14.40
CA ASN A 60 11.86 5.84 -15.12
C ASN A 60 12.39 5.64 -16.56
N MET A 61 12.86 6.71 -17.21
CA MET A 61 13.58 6.58 -18.48
C MET A 61 14.88 5.80 -18.27
N ALA A 62 15.70 6.15 -17.27
CA ALA A 62 16.96 5.46 -17.00
C ALA A 62 16.80 3.97 -16.64
N GLU A 63 15.77 3.59 -15.87
CA GLU A 63 15.51 2.18 -15.53
C GLU A 63 15.01 1.37 -16.74
N ASN A 64 14.22 1.99 -17.63
CA ASN A 64 13.82 1.35 -18.89
C ASN A 64 14.98 1.24 -19.91
N PHE A 65 16.05 2.02 -19.76
CA PHE A 65 17.25 1.93 -20.61
C PHE A 65 18.29 0.91 -20.10
N MET A 66 18.16 0.39 -18.87
CA MET A 66 19.10 -0.60 -18.32
C MET A 66 18.64 -2.06 -18.47
N GLN A 67 17.62 -2.32 -19.28
CA GLN A 67 17.08 -3.67 -19.48
C GLN A 67 17.60 -4.39 -20.74
N ASP A 68 18.51 -3.77 -21.51
CA ASP A 68 19.00 -4.30 -22.79
C ASP A 68 20.54 -4.35 -22.88
N ASP A 69 21.25 -4.85 -21.85
CA ASP A 69 22.66 -5.26 -22.04
C ASP A 69 22.98 -6.51 -21.20
N GLU A 70 22.77 -7.68 -21.81
CA GLU A 70 23.54 -8.88 -21.49
C GLU A 70 24.98 -8.68 -22.00
N ASP A 71 25.92 -8.24 -21.16
CA ASP A 71 27.22 -8.91 -21.02
C ASP A 71 28.13 -8.31 -19.94
N LYS A 72 28.77 -9.22 -19.21
CA LYS A 72 29.97 -9.15 -18.34
C LYS A 72 30.64 -7.77 -18.11
N SER A 73 30.63 -7.29 -16.87
CA SER A 73 31.86 -6.86 -16.16
C SER A 73 31.61 -6.52 -14.68
N ASP A 74 32.33 -7.20 -13.79
CA ASP A 74 32.80 -6.82 -12.46
C ASP A 74 31.93 -5.95 -11.54
N ASN A 75 31.31 -6.65 -10.59
CA ASN A 75 30.76 -6.14 -9.33
C ASN A 75 31.75 -5.23 -8.58
N LYS A 76 31.52 -3.91 -8.57
CA LYS A 76 32.14 -3.02 -7.57
C LYS A 76 31.28 -1.86 -7.04
N TYR A 77 29.97 -1.85 -7.28
CA TYR A 77 29.08 -0.81 -6.74
C TYR A 77 27.74 -1.31 -6.16
N THR A 78 27.67 -2.56 -5.69
CA THR A 78 26.50 -3.10 -5.01
C THR A 78 26.57 -2.88 -3.50
N ASN A 79 26.49 -1.62 -3.06
CA ASN A 79 26.22 -1.26 -1.65
C ASN A 79 25.30 -0.03 -1.56
N LEU A 80 24.28 0.03 -2.44
CA LEU A 80 23.15 0.92 -2.23
C LEU A 80 22.23 0.23 -1.21
N LEU A 81 22.05 0.84 -0.02
CA LEU A 81 21.15 0.32 1.02
C LEU A 81 19.73 0.18 0.44
N GLU A 82 19.30 -1.05 0.13
CA GLU A 82 17.89 -1.34 -0.14
C GLU A 82 17.07 -1.02 1.13
N ILE A 83 16.28 0.06 1.11
CA ILE A 83 15.36 0.38 2.19
C ILE A 83 14.14 -0.54 2.06
N GLU A 84 13.88 -1.34 3.10
CA GLU A 84 12.73 -2.24 3.17
C GLU A 84 11.40 -1.46 3.27
N TYR A 85 10.42 -1.73 2.40
CA TYR A 85 9.08 -1.09 2.44
C TYR A 85 8.37 -1.36 3.76
N TRP A 86 8.30 -2.63 4.15
CA TRP A 86 7.75 -3.08 5.43
C TRP A 86 8.87 -3.25 6.44
N ILE A 87 9.26 -2.18 7.12
CA ILE A 87 10.44 -2.17 7.99
C ILE A 87 10.31 -3.24 9.07
N GLY A 88 11.13 -4.28 9.01
CA GLY A 88 11.20 -5.35 10.01
C GLY A 88 10.02 -6.32 10.06
N VAL A 89 8.92 -6.06 9.33
CA VAL A 89 7.71 -6.92 9.37
C VAL A 89 7.98 -8.27 8.72
N LYS A 90 8.66 -8.29 7.56
CA LYS A 90 9.00 -9.52 6.85
C LYS A 90 9.83 -10.44 7.74
N LYS A 91 10.94 -9.91 8.28
CA LYS A 91 11.85 -10.66 9.17
C LYS A 91 11.11 -11.17 10.41
N PHE A 92 10.26 -10.32 11.00
CA PHE A 92 9.44 -10.71 12.15
C PHE A 92 8.48 -11.87 11.83
N LEU A 93 7.69 -11.79 10.76
CA LEU A 93 6.78 -12.88 10.38
C LEU A 93 7.52 -14.16 10.00
N GLN A 94 8.66 -14.06 9.32
CA GLN A 94 9.50 -15.22 9.01
C GLN A 94 10.03 -15.90 10.27
N SER A 95 10.44 -15.13 11.29
CA SER A 95 10.84 -15.66 12.60
C SER A 95 9.70 -16.37 13.35
N LYS A 96 8.45 -16.11 12.96
CA LYS A 96 7.25 -16.77 13.48
C LYS A 96 6.80 -17.96 12.62
N GLY A 97 7.55 -18.32 11.58
CA GLY A 97 7.31 -19.49 10.74
C GLY A 97 6.47 -19.22 9.48
N CYS A 98 6.23 -17.96 9.11
CA CYS A 98 5.56 -17.64 7.86
C CYS A 98 6.50 -17.76 6.65
N THR A 99 5.99 -18.28 5.53
CA THR A 99 6.61 -18.09 4.21
C THR A 99 6.17 -16.72 3.66
N VAL A 100 7.10 -15.79 3.48
CA VAL A 100 6.81 -14.42 3.01
C VAL A 100 7.54 -14.12 1.71
N ILE A 101 6.78 -13.73 0.69
CA ILE A 101 7.23 -13.28 -0.62
C ILE A 101 7.07 -11.75 -0.67
N THR A 102 8.10 -11.06 -1.16
CA THR A 102 8.08 -9.61 -1.38
C THR A 102 8.27 -9.34 -2.86
N THR A 103 7.36 -8.60 -3.47
CA THR A 103 7.40 -8.25 -4.90
C THR A 103 7.78 -6.80 -5.09
N LYS A 104 8.40 -6.45 -6.22
CA LYS A 104 8.73 -5.07 -6.60
C LYS A 104 8.01 -4.70 -7.90
N VAL A 105 7.14 -3.71 -7.89
CA VAL A 105 6.41 -3.27 -9.10
C VAL A 105 6.81 -1.83 -9.48
N PRO A 106 6.63 -1.41 -10.74
CA PRO A 106 6.96 -0.05 -11.18
C PRO A 106 6.38 1.03 -10.26
N GLY A 107 7.23 1.95 -9.80
CA GLY A 107 6.86 2.90 -8.75
C GLY A 107 5.73 3.88 -9.11
N PHE A 108 5.62 4.24 -10.40
CA PHE A 108 4.64 5.19 -10.94
C PHE A 108 3.85 4.64 -12.14
N GLY A 109 3.95 3.35 -12.42
CA GLY A 109 3.22 2.69 -13.51
C GLY A 109 1.72 2.66 -13.24
N SER A 110 0.96 2.36 -14.29
CA SER A 110 -0.48 2.11 -14.19
C SER A 110 -0.80 0.89 -13.33
N ILE A 111 -2.04 0.78 -12.85
CA ILE A 111 -2.52 -0.39 -12.11
C ILE A 111 -2.32 -1.67 -12.94
N GLU A 112 -2.53 -1.59 -14.25
CA GLU A 112 -2.37 -2.67 -15.22
C GLU A 112 -0.90 -3.11 -15.34
N GLU A 113 0.01 -2.16 -15.59
CA GLU A 113 1.45 -2.43 -15.68
C GLU A 113 1.99 -3.04 -14.38
N ARG A 114 1.59 -2.47 -13.24
CA ARG A 114 1.98 -2.95 -11.92
C ARG A 114 1.45 -4.35 -11.63
N ALA A 115 0.19 -4.63 -11.98
CA ALA A 115 -0.39 -5.96 -11.83
C ALA A 115 0.26 -7.01 -12.75
N MET A 116 0.64 -6.63 -13.96
CA MET A 116 1.39 -7.51 -14.87
C MET A 116 2.80 -7.82 -14.36
N ALA A 117 3.50 -6.81 -13.84
CA ALA A 117 4.81 -7.00 -13.20
C ALA A 117 4.70 -7.89 -11.94
N LEU A 118 3.64 -7.67 -11.13
CA LEU A 118 3.33 -8.51 -9.98
C LEU A 118 3.09 -9.97 -10.39
N ASP A 119 2.26 -10.21 -11.42
CA ASP A 119 2.01 -11.56 -11.92
C ASP A 119 3.30 -12.26 -12.37
N ALA A 120 4.11 -11.58 -13.19
CA ALA A 120 5.34 -12.12 -13.72
C ALA A 120 6.32 -12.54 -12.61
N GLN A 121 6.39 -11.78 -11.52
CA GLN A 121 7.22 -12.14 -10.37
C GLN A 121 6.63 -13.32 -9.60
N LEU A 122 5.32 -13.32 -9.34
CA LEU A 122 4.68 -14.44 -8.64
C LEU A 122 4.81 -15.74 -9.41
N GLN A 123 4.66 -15.73 -10.74
CA GLN A 123 4.87 -16.91 -11.57
C GLN A 123 6.29 -17.49 -11.46
N LYS A 124 7.30 -16.64 -11.24
CA LYS A 124 8.69 -17.06 -11.00
C LYS A 124 8.89 -17.55 -9.56
N GLU A 125 8.41 -16.81 -8.57
CA GLU A 125 8.62 -17.14 -7.15
C GLU A 125 7.93 -18.45 -6.74
N VAL A 126 6.71 -18.71 -7.22
CA VAL A 126 6.02 -19.96 -6.88
C VAL A 126 6.72 -21.20 -7.41
N LYS A 127 7.46 -21.11 -8.52
CA LYS A 127 8.26 -22.23 -9.05
C LYS A 127 9.44 -22.60 -8.17
N LYS A 128 9.92 -21.66 -7.34
CA LYS A 128 11.02 -21.88 -6.39
C LYS A 128 10.55 -22.58 -5.11
N ILE A 129 9.24 -22.62 -4.87
CA ILE A 129 8.66 -23.29 -3.71
C ILE A 129 8.57 -24.77 -4.04
N GLU A 130 9.39 -25.60 -3.41
CA GLU A 130 9.35 -27.04 -3.60
C GLU A 130 7.96 -27.59 -3.24
N SER A 131 7.25 -28.15 -4.22
CA SER A 131 6.06 -28.97 -3.95
C SER A 131 5.91 -30.09 -4.99
N LYS A 132 5.51 -31.27 -4.50
CA LYS A 132 5.48 -32.50 -5.31
C LYS A 132 4.29 -32.61 -6.26
N ASP A 133 3.18 -31.85 -6.11
CA ASP A 133 2.00 -32.06 -6.98
C ASP A 133 0.85 -31.04 -6.90
N LYS A 134 1.06 -29.77 -6.49
CA LYS A 134 -0.05 -28.80 -6.45
C LYS A 134 0.32 -27.41 -6.92
N ARG A 135 -0.62 -26.82 -7.66
CA ARG A 135 -0.72 -25.38 -7.89
C ARG A 135 -0.64 -24.64 -6.55
N HIS A 136 0.28 -23.69 -6.43
CA HIS A 136 0.49 -22.98 -5.16
C HIS A 136 -0.65 -22.01 -4.90
N SER A 137 -1.19 -22.03 -3.69
CA SER A 137 -2.16 -21.04 -3.21
C SER A 137 -1.43 -19.92 -2.48
N LEU A 138 -1.88 -18.68 -2.62
CA LEU A 138 -1.23 -17.49 -2.05
C LEU A 138 -2.23 -16.61 -1.28
N ASN A 139 -1.74 -15.94 -0.24
CA ASN A 139 -2.46 -14.92 0.52
C ASN A 139 -1.82 -13.56 0.29
N LEU A 140 -2.55 -12.61 -0.32
CA LEU A 140 -2.03 -11.28 -0.60
C LEU A 140 -2.30 -10.34 0.57
N ILE A 141 -1.27 -9.62 1.02
CA ILE A 141 -1.40 -8.51 1.96
C ILE A 141 -0.85 -7.27 1.26
N ALA A 142 -1.72 -6.31 1.01
CA ALA A 142 -1.44 -5.19 0.14
C ALA A 142 -1.64 -3.86 0.86
N HIS A 143 -0.75 -2.91 0.62
CA HIS A 143 -0.83 -1.56 1.17
C HIS A 143 -1.11 -0.54 0.07
N SER A 144 -1.98 0.44 0.36
CA SER A 144 -2.22 1.58 -0.53
C SER A 144 -2.57 1.13 -1.96
N MET A 145 -1.93 1.68 -2.99
CA MET A 145 -2.15 1.30 -4.40
C MET A 145 -1.95 -0.21 -4.68
N GLY A 146 -1.13 -0.91 -3.90
CA GLY A 146 -0.89 -2.35 -4.08
C GLY A 146 -2.17 -3.17 -3.99
N GLY A 147 -3.16 -2.72 -3.22
CA GLY A 147 -4.47 -3.40 -3.13
C GLY A 147 -5.28 -3.29 -4.43
N LEU A 148 -5.07 -2.24 -5.22
CA LEU A 148 -5.68 -2.08 -6.54
C LEU A 148 -5.00 -3.00 -7.57
N ASP A 149 -3.66 -3.07 -7.52
CA ASP A 149 -2.87 -3.99 -8.35
C ASP A 149 -3.32 -5.44 -8.13
N CYS A 150 -3.49 -5.84 -6.86
CA CYS A 150 -3.97 -7.18 -6.52
C CYS A 150 -5.40 -7.43 -7.03
N ARG A 151 -6.30 -6.44 -6.94
CA ARG A 151 -7.66 -6.58 -7.47
C ARG A 151 -7.66 -6.75 -8.99
N TYR A 152 -6.86 -5.96 -9.69
CA TYR A 152 -6.69 -6.08 -11.14
C TYR A 152 -6.10 -7.44 -11.52
N LEU A 153 -5.03 -7.87 -10.84
CA LEU A 153 -4.43 -9.19 -10.98
C LEU A 153 -5.50 -10.27 -10.87
N ILE A 154 -6.24 -10.31 -9.75
CA ILE A 154 -7.25 -11.34 -9.48
C ILE A 154 -8.32 -11.39 -10.56
N CYS A 155 -8.86 -10.24 -10.95
CA CYS A 155 -9.99 -10.14 -11.88
C CYS A 155 -9.59 -10.38 -13.33
N ASN A 156 -8.53 -9.71 -13.80
CA ASN A 156 -8.28 -9.51 -15.22
C ASN A 156 -7.19 -10.41 -15.78
N ILE A 157 -6.17 -10.73 -14.97
CA ILE A 157 -5.06 -11.59 -15.43
C ILE A 157 -5.49 -13.06 -15.35
N LYS A 158 -5.40 -13.79 -16.46
CA LYS A 158 -5.79 -15.21 -16.59
C LYS A 158 -4.54 -16.09 -16.70
N ASN A 159 -4.74 -17.41 -16.68
CA ASN A 159 -3.68 -18.41 -16.94
C ASN A 159 -2.45 -18.36 -16.03
N ARG A 160 -2.63 -17.92 -14.77
CA ARG A 160 -1.58 -17.99 -13.74
C ARG A 160 -1.18 -19.44 -13.47
N ASN A 161 -0.02 -19.69 -12.86
CA ASN A 161 0.38 -21.01 -12.32
C ASN A 161 0.16 -21.13 -10.79
N TYR A 162 -0.58 -20.20 -10.21
CA TYR A 162 -0.93 -20.14 -8.79
C TYR A 162 -2.38 -19.68 -8.59
N ASP A 163 -2.92 -19.97 -7.41
CA ASP A 163 -4.22 -19.52 -6.94
C ASP A 163 -4.06 -18.44 -5.87
N ILE A 164 -5.04 -17.55 -5.79
CA ILE A 164 -5.12 -16.53 -4.75
C ILE A 164 -6.31 -16.91 -3.88
N LEU A 165 -6.08 -17.11 -2.58
CA LEU A 165 -7.14 -17.48 -1.63
C LEU A 165 -7.72 -16.25 -0.93
N SER A 166 -6.86 -15.29 -0.61
CA SER A 166 -7.25 -14.08 0.08
C SER A 166 -6.51 -12.84 -0.42
N LEU A 167 -7.19 -11.70 -0.29
CA LEU A 167 -6.60 -10.36 -0.40
C LEU A 167 -6.98 -9.56 0.84
N THR A 168 -5.98 -9.19 1.63
CA THR A 168 -6.11 -8.24 2.73
C THR A 168 -5.53 -6.90 2.30
N THR A 169 -6.35 -5.86 2.25
CA THR A 169 -5.89 -4.50 1.95
C THR A 169 -5.76 -3.64 3.20
N ILE A 170 -4.76 -2.77 3.24
CA ILE A 170 -4.53 -1.82 4.34
C ILE A 170 -4.39 -0.44 3.70
N SER A 171 -5.26 0.50 4.07
CA SER A 171 -5.23 1.88 3.55
C SER A 171 -5.30 1.99 2.02
N THR A 172 -5.92 1.03 1.33
CA THR A 172 -6.07 1.08 -0.13
C THR A 172 -7.19 2.04 -0.54
N PRO A 173 -6.96 2.98 -1.48
CA PRO A 173 -7.98 3.92 -1.94
C PRO A 173 -8.98 3.27 -2.91
N HIS A 174 -9.81 2.33 -2.44
CA HIS A 174 -10.75 1.60 -3.30
C HIS A 174 -11.84 2.49 -3.92
N ARG A 175 -12.08 3.69 -3.37
CA ARG A 175 -12.97 4.71 -3.94
C ARG A 175 -12.21 5.98 -4.33
N GLY A 176 -10.90 5.86 -4.50
CA GLY A 176 -10.00 6.96 -4.83
C GLY A 176 -9.54 7.75 -3.62
N SER A 177 -8.76 8.79 -3.90
CA SER A 177 -8.22 9.71 -2.92
C SER A 177 -8.53 11.13 -3.34
N GLU A 178 -9.09 11.91 -2.42
CA GLU A 178 -9.31 13.34 -2.61
C GLU A 178 -7.97 14.10 -2.78
N MET A 179 -6.86 13.53 -2.28
CA MET A 179 -5.52 14.04 -2.55
C MET A 179 -5.12 13.82 -4.01
N ALA A 180 -5.45 12.66 -4.60
CA ALA A 180 -5.19 12.41 -6.01
C ALA A 180 -6.01 13.37 -6.90
N ASP A 181 -7.29 13.59 -6.56
CA ASP A 181 -8.12 14.60 -7.23
C ASP A 181 -7.46 15.98 -7.16
N TYR A 182 -6.93 16.38 -5.99
CA TYR A 182 -6.24 17.66 -5.82
C TYR A 182 -4.98 17.78 -6.69
N VAL A 183 -4.16 16.73 -6.75
CA VAL A 183 -2.93 16.73 -7.55
C VAL A 183 -3.26 16.86 -9.03
N VAL A 184 -4.29 16.15 -9.52
CA VAL A 184 -4.74 16.22 -10.90
C VAL A 184 -5.24 17.63 -11.23
N ASP A 185 -6.16 18.18 -10.43
CA ASP A 185 -6.70 19.53 -10.64
C ASP A 185 -5.60 20.58 -10.71
N LEU A 186 -4.66 20.52 -9.75
CA LEU A 186 -3.55 21.45 -9.66
C LEU A 186 -2.66 21.37 -10.91
N PHE A 187 -2.37 20.17 -11.38
CA PHE A 187 -1.51 19.97 -12.54
C PHE A 187 -2.17 20.46 -13.84
N GLU A 188 -3.47 20.17 -14.01
CA GLU A 188 -4.25 20.65 -15.14
C GLU A 188 -4.31 22.18 -15.16
N ASN A 189 -4.52 22.82 -14.01
CA ASN A 189 -4.51 24.27 -13.88
C ASN A 189 -3.14 24.89 -14.23
N LEU A 190 -2.04 24.30 -13.77
CA LEU A 190 -0.69 24.78 -14.11
C LEU A 190 -0.37 24.65 -15.60
N ASN A 191 -0.82 23.57 -16.24
CA ASN A 191 -0.66 23.37 -17.67
C ASN A 191 -1.54 24.34 -18.49
N ALA A 192 -2.78 24.59 -18.06
CA ALA A 192 -3.67 25.57 -18.68
C ALA A 192 -3.10 26.99 -18.64
N LEU A 193 -2.44 27.36 -17.54
CA LEU A 193 -1.73 28.64 -17.38
C LEU A 193 -0.38 28.69 -18.11
N ARG A 194 0.02 27.62 -18.82
CA ARG A 194 1.34 27.46 -19.48
C ARG A 194 2.52 27.65 -18.54
N VAL A 195 2.32 27.42 -17.24
CA VAL A 195 3.37 27.50 -16.20
C VAL A 195 4.22 26.22 -16.22
N SER A 196 3.63 25.10 -16.66
CA SER A 196 4.28 23.79 -16.82
C SER A 196 3.85 23.16 -18.14
N GLN A 197 4.73 22.37 -18.77
CA GLN A 197 4.42 21.49 -19.91
C GLN A 197 4.65 20.00 -19.56
N LYS A 198 4.79 19.68 -18.27
CA LYS A 198 5.04 18.31 -17.82
C LYS A 198 3.76 17.47 -17.98
N ILE A 199 3.93 16.15 -17.97
CA ILE A 199 2.83 15.17 -17.90
C ILE A 199 2.86 14.52 -16.51
N LEU A 200 1.71 14.49 -15.85
CA LEU A 200 1.55 13.82 -14.56
C LEU A 200 1.51 12.30 -14.79
N PRO A 201 2.22 11.47 -14.01
CA PRO A 201 2.18 10.02 -14.19
C PRO A 201 0.76 9.45 -14.09
N ILE A 202 0.47 8.44 -14.91
CA ILE A 202 -0.88 7.85 -15.07
C ILE A 202 -1.47 7.33 -13.75
N CYS A 203 -0.62 6.83 -12.84
CA CYS A 203 -1.05 6.34 -11.53
C CYS A 203 -1.83 7.39 -10.72
N PHE A 204 -1.48 8.69 -10.80
CA PHE A 204 -2.20 9.73 -10.08
C PHE A 204 -3.64 9.89 -10.61
N TYR A 205 -3.81 9.87 -11.93
CA TYR A 205 -5.14 9.87 -12.55
C TYR A 205 -5.94 8.63 -12.16
N GLN A 206 -5.29 7.47 -12.08
CA GLN A 206 -5.94 6.22 -11.68
C GLN A 206 -6.30 6.17 -10.19
N LEU A 207 -5.70 7.00 -9.34
CA LEU A 207 -6.05 7.10 -7.92
C LEU A 207 -7.18 8.11 -7.63
N THR A 208 -7.69 8.80 -8.64
CA THR A 208 -8.81 9.75 -8.49
C THR A 208 -10.11 9.06 -8.08
N THR A 209 -10.98 9.80 -7.41
CA THR A 209 -12.32 9.31 -7.02
C THR A 209 -13.19 9.01 -8.24
N ALA A 210 -12.99 9.75 -9.33
CA ALA A 210 -13.67 9.52 -10.61
C ALA A 210 -13.22 8.21 -11.27
N TYR A 211 -11.91 8.01 -11.45
CA TYR A 211 -11.40 6.80 -12.10
C TYR A 211 -11.72 5.54 -11.28
N MET A 212 -11.69 5.63 -9.95
CA MET A 212 -12.01 4.47 -9.09
C MET A 212 -13.47 4.01 -9.20
N LYS A 213 -14.42 4.87 -9.62
CA LYS A 213 -15.77 4.42 -9.98
C LYS A 213 -15.74 3.50 -11.20
N TYR A 214 -15.00 3.88 -12.24
CA TYR A 214 -14.80 3.07 -13.44
C TYR A 214 -14.06 1.76 -13.10
N PHE A 215 -12.93 1.85 -12.40
CA PHE A 215 -12.13 0.69 -12.00
C PHE A 215 -12.96 -0.35 -11.25
N ASN A 216 -13.82 0.08 -10.32
CA ASN A 216 -14.68 -0.81 -9.56
C ASN A 216 -15.74 -1.53 -10.41
N LEU A 217 -16.21 -0.91 -11.50
CA LEU A 217 -17.15 -1.53 -12.43
C LEU A 217 -16.47 -2.63 -13.26
N VAL A 218 -15.24 -2.39 -13.70
CA VAL A 218 -14.51 -3.33 -14.58
C VAL A 218 -13.61 -4.32 -13.83
N THR A 219 -13.47 -4.16 -12.51
CA THR A 219 -12.67 -5.03 -11.64
C THR A 219 -13.50 -5.54 -10.45
N PRO A 220 -14.56 -6.34 -10.70
CA PRO A 220 -15.37 -6.94 -9.65
C PRO A 220 -14.58 -7.99 -8.85
N ASN A 221 -15.11 -8.35 -7.68
CA ASN A 221 -14.55 -9.41 -6.86
C ASN A 221 -14.72 -10.77 -7.54
N SER A 222 -13.70 -11.62 -7.41
CA SER A 222 -13.80 -13.04 -7.74
C SER A 222 -14.52 -13.79 -6.60
N PRO A 223 -15.52 -14.64 -6.88
CA PRO A 223 -16.20 -15.42 -5.85
C PRO A 223 -15.30 -16.48 -5.20
N LYS A 224 -14.12 -16.75 -5.76
CA LYS A 224 -13.14 -17.72 -5.24
C LYS A 224 -12.15 -17.13 -4.24
N VAL A 225 -12.18 -15.81 -4.04
CA VAL A 225 -11.21 -15.08 -3.20
C VAL A 225 -11.92 -14.43 -2.04
N SER A 226 -11.35 -14.54 -0.85
CA SER A 226 -11.81 -13.79 0.32
C SER A 226 -11.16 -12.41 0.38
N TYR A 227 -11.95 -11.36 0.58
CA TYR A 227 -11.48 -9.99 0.61
C TYR A 227 -11.63 -9.41 2.01
N PHE A 228 -10.54 -8.93 2.58
CA PHE A 228 -10.50 -8.25 3.88
C PHE A 228 -9.90 -6.86 3.69
N SER A 229 -10.31 -5.90 4.53
CA SER A 229 -9.71 -4.57 4.50
C SER A 229 -9.60 -3.93 5.87
N TYR A 230 -8.58 -3.10 6.00
CA TYR A 230 -8.33 -2.24 7.15
C TYR A 230 -8.13 -0.80 6.68
N GLY A 231 -8.64 0.14 7.47
CA GLY A 231 -8.38 1.57 7.28
C GLY A 231 -7.53 2.13 8.40
N CYS A 232 -7.06 3.36 8.23
CA CYS A 232 -6.37 4.09 9.28
C CYS A 232 -6.96 5.49 9.42
N SER A 233 -6.77 6.08 10.59
CA SER A 233 -7.09 7.49 10.80
C SER A 233 -6.23 8.05 11.91
N PHE A 234 -5.87 9.32 11.77
CA PHE A 234 -5.14 10.06 12.77
C PHE A 234 -5.46 11.55 12.66
N VAL A 235 -5.04 12.32 13.65
CA VAL A 235 -5.02 13.79 13.59
C VAL A 235 -3.56 14.24 13.57
N PRO A 236 -3.06 14.84 12.47
CA PRO A 236 -1.67 15.24 12.37
C PRO A 236 -1.34 16.38 13.31
N LYS A 237 -0.13 16.33 13.88
CA LYS A 237 0.53 17.52 14.42
C LYS A 237 1.14 18.33 13.29
N TRP A 238 1.42 19.61 13.51
CA TRP A 238 1.93 20.54 12.49
C TRP A 238 3.23 20.09 11.83
N TYR A 239 4.05 19.30 12.53
CA TYR A 239 5.33 18.76 12.02
C TYR A 239 5.21 17.38 11.35
N ASN A 240 4.01 16.77 11.33
CA ASN A 240 3.81 15.51 10.61
C ASN A 240 3.80 15.80 9.10
N VAL A 241 4.45 14.93 8.34
CA VAL A 241 4.64 15.04 6.88
C VAL A 241 3.32 15.03 6.10
N PHE A 242 2.29 14.42 6.68
CA PHE A 242 0.93 14.38 6.16
C PHE A 242 0.04 15.51 6.67
N CYS A 243 0.53 16.50 7.43
CA CYS A 243 -0.32 17.59 7.94
C CYS A 243 -1.08 18.33 6.82
N THR A 244 -0.39 18.67 5.72
CA THR A 244 -1.02 19.34 4.57
C THR A 244 -1.89 18.38 3.75
N PRO A 245 -1.41 17.20 3.31
CA PRO A 245 -2.25 16.22 2.63
C PRO A 245 -3.52 15.84 3.40
N TRP A 246 -3.41 15.60 4.70
CA TRP A 246 -4.55 15.29 5.57
C TRP A 246 -5.61 16.38 5.55
N LYS A 247 -5.19 17.66 5.62
CA LYS A 247 -6.12 18.80 5.59
C LYS A 247 -6.83 18.90 4.25
N ILE A 248 -6.11 18.71 3.14
CA ILE A 248 -6.69 18.68 1.79
C ILE A 248 -7.75 17.58 1.69
N VAL A 249 -7.41 16.36 2.12
CA VAL A 249 -8.34 15.22 2.12
C VAL A 249 -9.54 15.51 3.01
N TYR A 250 -9.32 16.01 4.23
CA TYR A 250 -10.37 16.33 5.19
C TYR A 250 -11.34 17.38 4.63
N GLU A 251 -10.85 18.48 4.06
CA GLU A 251 -11.69 19.54 3.49
C GLU A 251 -12.47 19.05 2.27
N ARG A 252 -11.80 18.37 1.32
CA ARG A 252 -12.43 17.87 0.09
C ARG A 252 -13.44 16.75 0.35
N SER A 253 -13.20 15.92 1.37
CA SER A 253 -14.12 14.86 1.80
C SER A 253 -15.23 15.36 2.74
N LYS A 254 -15.33 16.66 2.99
CA LYS A 254 -16.31 17.29 3.90
C LYS A 254 -16.21 16.78 5.35
N GLY A 255 -14.98 16.62 5.82
CA GLY A 255 -14.65 16.28 7.19
C GLY A 255 -14.52 14.79 7.48
N CYS A 256 -14.30 13.95 6.47
CA CYS A 256 -14.10 12.52 6.72
C CYS A 256 -12.74 12.25 7.38
N PRO A 257 -12.67 11.37 8.40
CA PRO A 257 -11.39 10.90 8.94
C PRO A 257 -10.56 10.19 7.86
N ASN A 258 -9.25 10.43 7.89
CA ASN A 258 -8.31 9.91 6.91
C ASN A 258 -6.93 9.67 7.53
N ASP A 259 -6.10 8.91 6.82
CA ASP A 259 -4.74 8.55 7.21
C ASP A 259 -3.66 9.48 6.63
N GLY A 260 -4.09 10.62 6.07
CA GLY A 260 -3.23 11.60 5.41
C GLY A 260 -3.36 11.56 3.88
N LEU A 261 -3.80 10.43 3.32
CA LEU A 261 -3.97 10.27 1.87
C LEU A 261 -5.32 9.63 1.51
N VAL A 262 -5.85 8.75 2.36
CA VAL A 262 -7.01 7.92 2.07
C VAL A 262 -8.01 8.04 3.21
N THR A 263 -9.27 8.32 2.88
CA THR A 263 -10.36 8.31 3.86
C THR A 263 -10.70 6.90 4.31
N ILE A 264 -11.20 6.75 5.55
CA ILE A 264 -11.70 5.46 6.05
C ILE A 264 -12.70 4.83 5.07
N ASN A 265 -13.64 5.63 4.55
CA ASN A 265 -14.67 5.14 3.63
C ASN A 265 -14.08 4.64 2.30
N SER A 266 -13.01 5.27 1.80
CA SER A 266 -12.30 4.78 0.62
C SER A 266 -11.55 3.46 0.90
N SER A 267 -11.04 3.26 2.11
CA SER A 267 -10.33 2.02 2.51
C SER A 267 -11.21 0.76 2.64
N LYS A 268 -12.53 0.92 2.83
CA LYS A 268 -13.46 -0.20 3.07
C LYS A 268 -13.67 -1.05 1.80
N TRP A 269 -13.32 -2.34 1.85
CA TRP A 269 -13.57 -3.32 0.78
C TRP A 269 -13.72 -4.75 1.28
N GLY A 270 -14.62 -5.53 0.68
CA GLY A 270 -14.93 -6.88 1.18
C GLY A 270 -15.42 -6.84 2.63
N GLU A 271 -14.92 -7.77 3.45
CA GLU A 271 -15.14 -7.77 4.89
C GLU A 271 -14.22 -6.74 5.56
N TYR A 272 -14.78 -5.60 5.97
CA TYR A 272 -14.03 -4.57 6.70
C TYR A 272 -13.72 -5.03 8.12
N ARG A 273 -12.44 -5.08 8.48
CA ARG A 273 -11.94 -5.64 9.75
C ARG A 273 -11.67 -4.60 10.82
N GLY A 274 -11.59 -3.33 10.45
CA GLY A 274 -11.53 -2.21 11.38
C GLY A 274 -10.61 -1.06 10.93
N THR A 275 -10.63 0.02 11.71
CA THR A 275 -9.80 1.20 11.54
C THR A 275 -8.72 1.24 12.62
N LEU A 276 -7.45 1.29 12.23
CA LEU A 276 -6.35 1.56 13.15
C LEU A 276 -6.40 3.03 13.58
N LYS A 277 -6.53 3.26 14.89
CA LYS A 277 -6.60 4.59 15.47
C LYS A 277 -5.20 5.19 15.64
N ASP A 278 -5.11 6.50 15.44
CA ASP A 278 -3.89 7.30 15.62
C ASP A 278 -2.70 6.82 14.77
N MET A 279 -3.01 6.27 13.58
CA MET A 279 -2.06 5.79 12.60
C MET A 279 -2.19 6.55 11.27
N ASP A 280 -1.06 7.01 10.75
CA ASP A 280 -0.96 7.59 9.42
C ASP A 280 -0.67 6.51 8.34
N HIS A 281 -0.65 6.95 7.08
CA HIS A 281 -0.45 6.07 5.92
C HIS A 281 0.91 5.34 5.89
N LEU A 282 1.91 5.81 6.64
CA LEU A 282 3.25 5.20 6.71
C LEU A 282 3.46 4.39 7.99
N ASP A 283 2.76 4.73 9.07
CA ASP A 283 2.78 3.96 10.31
C ASP A 283 2.46 2.47 10.04
N VAL A 284 1.50 2.16 9.16
CA VAL A 284 1.08 0.76 8.86
C VAL A 284 2.10 -0.11 8.14
N ILE A 285 3.19 0.47 7.64
CA ILE A 285 4.33 -0.27 7.09
C ILE A 285 5.54 -0.21 8.01
N ASN A 286 5.29 0.16 9.28
CA ASN A 286 6.27 0.36 10.35
C ASN A 286 7.31 1.44 10.03
N TRP A 287 6.96 2.38 9.16
CA TRP A 287 7.81 3.50 8.82
C TRP A 287 7.58 4.62 9.81
N LYS A 288 8.24 4.52 10.96
CA LYS A 288 8.17 5.55 12.00
C LYS A 288 8.81 6.83 11.47
N ASN A 289 8.09 7.94 11.54
CA ASN A 289 8.67 9.25 11.32
C ASN A 289 9.81 9.45 12.35
N LYS A 290 11.08 9.31 11.94
CA LYS A 290 12.24 9.50 12.84
C LYS A 290 12.16 10.84 13.59
N LEU A 291 11.68 11.89 12.92
CA LEU A 291 11.43 13.20 13.52
C LEU A 291 10.40 13.17 14.67
N GLN A 292 9.37 12.31 14.59
CA GLN A 292 8.35 12.16 15.63
C GLN A 292 8.90 11.42 16.86
N ASP A 293 9.75 10.41 16.64
CA ASP A 293 10.46 9.70 17.72
C ASP A 293 11.51 10.61 18.38
N ASP A 294 12.25 11.40 17.59
CA ASP A 294 13.27 12.31 18.11
C ASP A 294 12.65 13.49 18.88
N TRP A 295 11.54 14.05 18.41
CA TRP A 295 10.83 15.15 19.09
C TRP A 295 10.10 14.69 20.36
N SER A 296 9.48 13.50 20.36
CA SER A 296 8.82 12.97 21.57
C SER A 296 9.82 12.68 22.68
N LYS A 297 11.03 12.18 22.33
CA LYS A 297 12.15 12.02 23.27
C LYS A 297 12.68 13.36 23.79
N PHE A 298 12.77 14.39 22.94
CA PHE A 298 13.32 15.69 23.31
C PHE A 298 12.43 16.48 24.29
N PHE A 299 11.10 16.38 24.16
CA PHE A 299 10.17 17.17 24.98
C PHE A 299 9.60 16.44 26.21
N GLN A 300 10.07 15.23 26.55
CA GLN A 300 9.56 14.39 27.66
C GLN A 300 8.01 14.41 27.78
N THR A 301 7.30 14.40 26.66
CA THR A 301 5.83 14.39 26.68
C THR A 301 5.36 12.96 26.86
N THR A 302 5.19 12.55 28.13
CA THR A 302 4.56 11.31 28.57
C THR A 302 3.05 11.33 28.36
N THR A 303 2.59 11.44 27.12
CA THR A 303 1.20 11.11 26.74
C THR A 303 1.12 10.83 25.26
N VAL A 304 1.43 9.60 24.87
CA VAL A 304 0.86 9.01 23.65
C VAL A 304 0.28 7.68 24.13
N GLY A 305 -1.05 7.56 24.15
CA GLY A 305 -1.70 6.28 24.39
C GLY A 305 -1.06 5.24 23.47
N GLU A 306 -0.83 4.03 23.96
CA GLU A 306 -0.05 2.99 23.28
C GLU A 306 -0.53 2.84 21.83
N LYS A 307 0.23 3.41 20.88
CA LYS A 307 -0.02 3.21 19.45
C LYS A 307 -0.04 1.71 19.18
N VAL A 308 -0.95 1.27 18.33
CA VAL A 308 -1.00 -0.13 17.87
C VAL A 308 0.40 -0.60 17.44
N ASP A 309 0.90 -1.66 18.06
CA ASP A 309 2.13 -2.30 17.63
C ASP A 309 1.92 -2.94 16.26
N ILE A 310 2.62 -2.41 15.25
CA ILE A 310 2.49 -2.83 13.86
C ILE A 310 2.95 -4.27 13.66
N LEU A 311 3.97 -4.73 14.38
CA LEU A 311 4.40 -6.12 14.29
C LEU A 311 3.30 -7.05 14.82
N ASN A 312 2.66 -6.69 15.94
CA ASN A 312 1.52 -7.44 16.48
C ASN A 312 0.30 -7.36 15.56
N PHE A 313 0.08 -6.23 14.88
CA PHE A 313 -0.97 -6.09 13.88
C PHE A 313 -0.81 -7.08 12.71
N TYR A 314 0.39 -7.16 12.12
CA TYR A 314 0.65 -8.17 11.08
C TYR A 314 0.57 -9.59 11.63
N LEU A 315 1.02 -9.84 12.86
CA LEU A 315 0.87 -11.14 13.53
C LEU A 315 -0.61 -11.54 13.65
N LYS A 316 -1.47 -10.59 14.01
CA LYS A 316 -2.92 -10.81 14.07
C LYS A 316 -3.50 -11.10 12.69
N ILE A 317 -3.10 -10.37 11.65
CA ILE A 317 -3.58 -10.63 10.27
C ILE A 317 -3.22 -12.07 9.87
N THR A 318 -1.98 -12.50 10.10
CA THR A 318 -1.54 -13.83 9.69
C THR A 318 -2.16 -14.92 10.55
N ASP A 319 -2.37 -14.71 11.84
CA ASP A 319 -3.10 -15.66 12.70
C ASP A 319 -4.58 -15.78 12.27
N ASP A 320 -5.25 -14.66 11.98
CA ASP A 320 -6.62 -14.64 11.47
C ASP A 320 -6.73 -15.41 10.15
N LEU A 321 -5.75 -15.25 9.25
CA LEU A 321 -5.70 -15.99 8.00
C LEU A 321 -5.55 -17.50 8.25
N ALA A 322 -4.59 -17.90 9.09
CA ALA A 322 -4.34 -19.30 9.42
C ALA A 322 -5.58 -19.97 10.04
N ARG A 323 -6.27 -19.28 10.96
CA ARG A 323 -7.48 -19.80 11.63
C ARG A 323 -8.67 -19.95 10.68
N LYS A 324 -8.74 -19.13 9.63
CA LYS A 324 -9.75 -19.26 8.57
C LYS A 324 -9.40 -20.36 7.54
N GLY A 325 -8.27 -21.04 7.71
CA GLY A 325 -7.84 -22.16 6.85
C GLY A 325 -7.01 -21.73 5.65
N PHE A 326 -6.47 -20.50 5.66
CA PHE A 326 -5.62 -19.98 4.60
C PHE A 326 -4.14 -20.31 4.75
#